data_AF-A0A660XJ44-F1
#
_entry.id   AF-A0A660XJ44-F1
#
_cell.length_a   1.000
_cell.length_b   1.000
_cell.length_c   1.000
_cell.angle_alpha   90.00
_cell.angle_beta   90.00
_cell.angle_gamma   90.00
#
_symmetry.space_group_name_H-M   'P 1'
#
loop_
_entity.id
_entity.type
_entity.pdbx_description
1 polymer ?
#
loop_
_entity_poly.entity_id
_entity_poly.type
_entity_poly.pdbx_seq_one_letter_code
_entity_poly.pdbx_strand_id
1 'polypeptide(L)'
;MLVTFDTQEYVNNLKKGGFSDEQANSMAKAQKIAINEAMDSTLATKTDTNQIDKKVDEVKAELVLVKWMLGVVIAVEVLPLLKQLL
;
A
#
# COMPACT_ATOMS: atom_id res chain seq x y z
N MET A 1 1.82 -9.40 -2.13
CA MET A 1 2.28 -10.69 -2.66
C MET A 1 1.73 -11.71 -1.68
N LEU A 2 0.76 -12.53 -2.07
CA LEU A 2 0.27 -13.62 -1.21
C LEU A 2 1.34 -14.71 -1.28
N VAL A 3 2.16 -14.82 -0.24
CA VAL A 3 3.07 -15.96 -0.10
C VAL A 3 2.24 -17.10 0.45
N THR A 4 1.83 -18.02 -0.41
CA THR A 4 1.09 -19.21 0.01
C THR A 4 2.06 -20.16 0.69
N PHE A 5 1.88 -20.40 2.00
CA PHE A 5 2.67 -21.36 2.74
C PHE A 5 2.16 -22.79 2.47
N ASP A 6 2.94 -23.60 1.76
CA ASP A 6 2.62 -25.01 1.53
C ASP A 6 2.95 -25.82 2.78
N THR A 7 1.91 -26.14 3.54
CA THR A 7 2.02 -26.89 4.79
C THR A 7 2.49 -28.33 4.53
N GLN A 8 2.09 -28.94 3.40
CA GLN A 8 2.40 -30.33 3.09
C GLN A 8 3.86 -30.49 2.69
N GLU A 9 4.38 -29.59 1.86
CA GLU A 9 5.79 -29.58 1.48
C GLU A 9 6.68 -29.37 2.71
N TYR A 10 6.31 -28.45 3.60
CA TYR A 10 7.04 -28.19 4.84
C TYR A 10 7.09 -29.42 5.77
N VAL A 11 5.94 -30.08 5.99
CA VAL A 11 5.88 -31.34 6.78
C VAL A 11 6.76 -32.42 6.16
N ASN A 12 6.72 -32.58 4.83
CA ASN A 12 7.52 -33.58 4.13
C ASN A 12 9.03 -33.33 4.30
N ASN A 13 9.45 -32.06 4.29
CA ASN A 13 10.85 -31.70 4.49
C ASN A 13 11.31 -31.95 5.94
N LEU A 14 10.47 -31.65 6.94
CA LEU A 14 10.77 -31.99 8.33
C LEU A 14 10.88 -33.51 8.53
N LYS A 15 9.98 -34.30 7.95
CA LYS A 15 10.03 -35.76 8.01
C LYS A 15 11.31 -36.32 7.36
N LYS A 16 11.75 -35.78 6.22
CA LYS A 16 13.04 -36.13 5.60
C LYS A 16 14.23 -35.83 6.51
N GLY A 17 14.12 -34.81 7.37
CA GLY A 17 15.11 -34.45 8.38
C GLY A 17 15.08 -35.31 9.65
N GLY A 18 14.21 -36.34 9.72
CA GLY A 18 14.12 -37.24 10.85
C GLY A 18 13.13 -36.83 11.94
N PHE A 19 12.31 -35.80 11.71
CA PHE A 19 11.22 -35.45 12.63
C PHE A 19 10.07 -36.45 12.52
N SER A 20 9.41 -36.74 13.64
CA SER A 20 8.19 -37.56 13.63
C SER A 20 7.04 -36.81 12.94
N ASP A 21 6.06 -37.56 12.44
CA ASP A 21 4.85 -36.98 11.82
C ASP A 21 4.16 -35.97 12.73
N GLU A 22 4.08 -36.27 14.01
CA GLU A 22 3.41 -35.44 15.00
C GLU A 22 4.18 -34.14 15.27
N GLN A 23 5.52 -34.22 15.35
CA GLN A 23 6.38 -33.05 15.48
C GLN A 23 6.31 -32.18 14.22
N ALA A 24 6.42 -32.78 13.04
CA ALA A 24 6.40 -32.07 11.77
C ALA A 24 5.07 -31.32 11.57
N ASN A 25 3.94 -31.96 11.86
CA ASN A 25 2.62 -31.33 11.78
C ASN A 25 2.45 -30.20 12.80
N SER A 26 2.91 -30.39 14.04
CA SER A 26 2.83 -29.37 15.08
C SER A 26 3.64 -28.12 14.70
N MET A 27 4.86 -28.31 14.21
CA MET A 27 5.72 -27.22 13.73
C MET A 27 5.12 -26.51 12.52
N ALA A 28 4.58 -27.25 11.54
CA ALA A 28 3.92 -26.67 10.38
C ALA A 28 2.73 -25.80 10.76
N LYS A 29 1.94 -26.25 11.75
CA LYS A 29 0.79 -25.49 12.27
C LYS A 29 1.24 -24.22 12.99
N ALA A 30 2.25 -24.30 13.85
CA ALA A 30 2.80 -23.13 14.54
C ALA A 30 3.37 -22.10 13.55
N GLN A 31 4.12 -22.56 12.54
CA GLN A 31 4.67 -21.72 11.49
C GLN A 31 3.57 -21.01 10.69
N LYS A 32 2.50 -21.73 10.32
CA LYS A 32 1.35 -21.16 9.59
C LYS A 32 0.65 -20.07 10.41
N ILE A 33 0.47 -20.28 11.70
CA ILE A 33 -0.12 -19.29 12.61
C ILE A 33 0.77 -18.04 12.67
N ALA A 34 2.07 -18.21 12.90
CA ALA A 34 3.01 -17.09 12.96
C ALA A 34 3.07 -16.29 11.65
N ILE A 35 3.04 -16.96 10.49
CA ILE A 35 3.00 -16.29 9.19
C ILE A 35 1.72 -15.49 9.03
N ASN A 36 0.55 -16.07 9.37
CA ASN A 36 -0.73 -15.38 9.27
C ASN A 36 -0.77 -14.14 10.19
N GLU A 37 -0.34 -14.26 11.44
CA GLU A 37 -0.31 -13.16 12.40
C GLU A 37 0.67 -12.04 11.97
N ALA A 38 1.83 -12.40 11.43
CA ALA A 38 2.79 -11.42 10.89
C ALA A 38 2.27 -10.71 9.64
N MET A 39 1.52 -11.42 8.78
CA MET A 39 0.91 -10.85 7.59
C MET A 39 -0.24 -9.90 7.93
N ASP A 40 -1.06 -10.22 8.93
CA ASP A 40 -2.16 -9.35 9.37
C ASP A 40 -1.68 -8.05 10.04
N SER A 41 -0.49 -8.06 10.65
CA SER A 41 0.04 -6.92 11.42
C SER A 41 0.93 -5.95 10.64
N THR A 42 1.53 -6.39 9.52
CA THR A 42 2.61 -5.62 8.85
C THR A 42 2.27 -5.19 7.42
N LEU A 43 1.18 -5.70 6.84
CA LEU A 43 0.83 -5.42 5.45
C LEU A 43 -0.28 -4.37 5.39
N ALA A 44 0.10 -3.12 5.09
CA ALA A 44 -0.86 -2.23 4.44
C ALA A 44 -1.39 -2.98 3.21
N THR A 45 -2.69 -3.23 3.19
CA THR A 45 -3.27 -4.03 2.12
C THR A 45 -3.05 -3.29 0.80
N LYS A 46 -2.93 -4.01 -0.32
CA LYS A 46 -2.86 -3.36 -1.65
C LYS A 46 -4.01 -2.37 -1.86
N THR A 47 -5.14 -2.62 -1.21
CA THR A 47 -6.30 -1.72 -1.17
C THR A 47 -5.97 -0.38 -0.53
N ASP A 48 -5.22 -0.36 0.58
CA ASP A 48 -4.84 0.87 1.28
C ASP A 48 -3.92 1.75 0.41
N THR A 49 -2.95 1.16 -0.29
CA THR A 49 -2.11 1.89 -1.25
C THR A 49 -2.94 2.47 -2.39
N ASN A 50 -3.85 1.69 -2.97
CA ASN A 50 -4.73 2.16 -4.05
C ASN A 50 -5.67 3.29 -3.58
N GLN A 51 -6.09 3.29 -2.31
CA GLN A 51 -6.90 4.37 -1.74
C GLN A 51 -6.07 5.65 -1.55
N ILE A 52 -4.80 5.53 -1.16
CA ILE A 52 -3.89 6.67 -1.04
C ILE A 52 -3.64 7.29 -2.42
N ASP A 53 -3.36 6.48 -3.44
CA ASP A 53 -3.12 6.97 -4.81
C ASP A 53 -4.33 7.75 -5.35
N LYS A 54 -5.55 7.23 -5.13
CA LYS A 54 -6.79 7.94 -5.51
C LYS A 54 -6.94 9.29 -4.83
N LYS A 55 -6.70 9.36 -3.51
CA LYS A 55 -6.77 10.63 -2.75
C LYS A 55 -5.72 11.63 -3.22
N VAL A 56 -4.51 11.14 -3.53
CA VAL A 56 -3.43 11.99 -4.06
C VAL A 56 -3.80 12.55 -5.43
N ASP A 57 -4.39 11.74 -6.30
CA ASP A 57 -4.81 12.18 -7.64
C ASP A 57 -5.97 13.17 -7.58
N GLU A 58 -6.92 12.98 -6.67
CA GLU A 58 -8.00 13.93 -6.39
C GLU A 58 -7.45 15.30 -5.94
N VAL A 59 -6.55 15.31 -4.94
CA VAL A 59 -5.90 16.53 -4.46
C VAL A 59 -5.08 17.22 -5.56
N LYS A 60 -4.39 16.46 -6.42
CA LYS A 60 -3.66 17.03 -7.56
C LYS A 60 -4.61 17.70 -8.55
N ALA A 61 -5.76 17.08 -8.85
CA ALA A 61 -6.75 17.65 -9.76
C ALA A 61 -7.31 18.97 -9.21
N GLU A 62 -7.67 19.00 -7.93
CA GLU A 62 -8.11 20.22 -7.25
C GLU A 62 -7.04 21.31 -7.27
N LEU A 63 -5.77 20.95 -6.99
CA LEU A 63 -4.66 21.90 -7.00
C LEU A 63 -4.41 22.50 -8.39
N VAL A 64 -4.51 21.70 -9.46
CA VAL A 64 -4.40 22.21 -10.84
C VAL A 64 -5.50 23.22 -11.13
N LEU A 65 -6.74 22.93 -10.72
CA LEU A 65 -7.87 23.82 -10.93
C LEU A 65 -7.70 25.13 -10.15
N VAL A 66 -7.27 25.06 -8.88
CA VAL A 66 -6.96 26.25 -8.06
C VAL A 66 -5.85 27.10 -8.69
N LYS A 67 -4.79 26.48 -9.24
CA LYS A 67 -3.72 27.21 -9.93
C LYS A 67 -4.24 27.97 -11.16
N TRP A 68 -5.12 27.37 -11.94
CA TRP A 68 -5.73 28.03 -13.10
C TRP A 68 -6.63 29.19 -12.68
N MET A 69 -7.48 28.98 -11.66
CA MET A 69 -8.31 30.05 -11.11
C MET A 69 -7.46 31.21 -10.58
N LEU A 70 -6.39 30.91 -9.86
CA LEU A 70 -5.46 31.93 -9.38
C LEU A 70 -4.82 32.70 -10.55
N GLY A 71 -4.41 32.00 -11.62
CA GLY A 71 -3.91 32.63 -12.83
C GLY A 71 -4.92 33.59 -13.47
N VAL A 72 -6.21 33.19 -13.53
CA VAL A 72 -7.30 34.04 -14.02
C VAL A 72 -7.50 35.26 -13.11
N VAL A 73 -7.54 35.07 -11.79
CA VAL A 73 -7.69 36.18 -10.82
C VAL A 73 -6.53 37.16 -10.96
N ILE A 74 -5.29 36.68 -11.06
CA ILE A 74 -4.12 37.55 -11.30
C ILE A 74 -4.27 38.30 -12.63
N ALA A 75 -4.75 37.63 -13.68
CA ALA A 75 -4.94 38.27 -14.97
C ALA A 75 -6.00 39.38 -14.95
N VAL A 76 -7.05 39.22 -14.15
CA VAL A 76 -8.15 40.18 -14.03
C VAL A 76 -7.80 41.32 -13.07
N GLU A 77 -7.24 41.02 -11.90
CA GLU A 77 -7.05 42.00 -10.83
C GLU A 77 -5.68 42.68 -10.88
N VAL A 78 -4.62 41.90 -11.13
CA VAL A 78 -3.24 42.37 -10.96
C VAL A 78 -2.69 42.96 -12.27
N LEU A 79 -2.94 42.33 -13.42
CA LEU A 79 -2.41 42.82 -14.70
C LEU A 79 -2.88 44.24 -15.08
N PRO A 80 -4.15 44.64 -14.87
CA PRO A 80 -4.58 46.01 -15.19
C PRO A 80 -3.89 47.07 -14.32
N LEU A 81 -3.68 46.77 -13.02
CA LEU A 81 -2.95 47.65 -12.12
C LEU A 81 -1.49 47.80 -12.53
N LEU A 82 -0.84 46.69 -12.92
CA LEU A 82 0.53 46.73 -13.44
C LEU A 82 0.64 47.56 -14.72
N LYS A 83 -0.35 47.49 -15.62
CA LYS A 83 -0.41 48.32 -16.83
C LYS A 83 -0.61 49.82 -16.55
N GLN A 84 -1.21 50.19 -15.42
CA GLN A 84 -1.40 51.60 -15.05
C GLN A 84 -0.15 52.21 -14.40
N LEU A 85 0.76 51.38 -13.90
CA LEU A 85 1.99 51.81 -13.20
C LEU A 85 3.23 51.85 -14.12
N LEU A 86 3.17 51.23 -15.31
CA LEU A 86 4.19 51.24 -16.36
C LEU A 86 3.83 52.25 -17.45
#